data_AF-Q4SZZ4-F1
#
_entry.id   AF-Q4SZZ4-F1
#
_cell.length_a   1.000
_cell.length_b   1.000
_cell.length_c   1.000
_cell.angle_alpha   90.00
_cell.angle_beta   90.00
_cell.angle_gamma   90.00
#
_symmetry.space_group_name_H-M   'P 1'
#
loop_
_entity.id
_entity.type
_entity.pdbx_description
1 polymer ?
#
loop_
_entity_poly.entity_id
_entity_poly.type
_entity_poly.pdbx_seq_one_letter_code
_entity_poly.pdbx_strand_id
1 'polypeptide(L)'
;QVHEYLRSKLCSLYENDCIFDKFECCWNGKDSVVMTGSYNNFYRMIDRDHCQDLTLEASRENCKPLSILKPRKVCTGGKRQKDEISVDSLDFDKKILHTAWHPLDNIIAVATTNNLYIYQEY
;
A
#
# COMPACT_ATOMS: atom_id res chain seq x y z
N GLN A 1 8.63 -8.44 -3.14
CA GLN A 1 9.41 -7.46 -2.34
C GLN A 1 8.67 -6.12 -2.31
N VAL A 2 8.48 -5.52 -1.14
CA VAL A 2 7.51 -4.41 -0.92
C VAL A 2 7.97 -3.05 -1.46
N HIS A 3 9.26 -2.70 -1.39
CA HIS A 3 9.76 -1.37 -1.77
C HIS A 3 10.85 -1.41 -2.85
N GLU A 4 10.89 -2.43 -3.71
CA GLU A 4 11.95 -2.55 -4.73
C GLU A 4 11.97 -1.37 -5.71
N TYR A 5 10.81 -0.78 -6.01
CA TYR A 5 10.71 0.42 -6.86
C TYR A 5 11.34 1.68 -6.24
N LEU A 6 11.66 1.68 -4.93
CA LEU A 6 12.31 2.78 -4.24
C LEU A 6 13.84 2.65 -4.21
N ARG A 7 14.41 1.57 -4.77
CA ARG A 7 15.85 1.30 -4.72
C ARG A 7 16.69 2.44 -5.33
N SER A 8 16.19 3.11 -6.36
CA SER A 8 16.85 4.27 -6.97
C SER A 8 16.72 5.56 -6.14
N LYS A 9 15.88 5.59 -5.10
CA LYS A 9 15.60 6.74 -4.25
C LYS A 9 16.21 6.65 -2.85
N LEU A 10 17.05 5.65 -2.58
CA LEU A 10 17.63 5.42 -1.26
C LEU A 10 18.39 6.63 -0.69
N CYS A 11 19.14 7.38 -1.49
CA CYS A 11 19.81 8.60 -1.00
C CYS A 11 18.81 9.63 -0.49
N SER A 12 17.73 9.88 -1.26
CA SER A 12 16.68 10.82 -0.87
C SER A 12 15.89 10.33 0.35
N LEU A 13 15.63 9.02 0.46
CA LEU A 13 14.98 8.44 1.64
C LEU A 13 15.85 8.54 2.90
N TYR A 14 17.17 8.46 2.75
CA TYR A 14 18.11 8.65 3.85
C TYR A 14 18.16 10.12 4.29
N GLU A 15 18.26 11.06 3.35
CA GLU A 15 18.30 12.50 3.65
C GLU A 15 17.03 13.01 4.34
N ASN A 16 15.88 12.40 4.06
CA ASN A 16 14.58 12.78 4.65
C ASN A 16 14.15 11.88 5.82
N ASP A 17 15.06 11.08 6.40
CA ASP A 17 14.81 10.11 7.48
C ASP A 17 13.74 9.04 7.20
N CYS A 18 13.13 9.03 6.00
CA CYS A 18 12.10 8.07 5.59
C CYS A 18 12.63 6.62 5.61
N ILE A 19 13.92 6.41 5.39
CA ILE A 19 14.52 5.07 5.47
C ILE A 19 14.35 4.41 6.85
N PHE A 20 14.12 5.20 7.90
CA PHE A 20 13.90 4.72 9.26
C PHE A 20 12.44 4.46 9.60
N ASP A 21 11.51 4.71 8.67
CA ASP A 21 10.09 4.43 8.87
C ASP A 21 9.84 2.93 9.08
N LYS A 22 9.03 2.63 10.10
CA LYS A 22 8.70 1.26 10.50
C LYS A 22 7.29 0.92 10.03
N PHE A 23 7.24 0.17 8.94
CA PHE A 23 5.99 -0.36 8.40
C PHE A 23 5.62 -1.65 9.14
N GLU A 24 4.41 -1.68 9.70
CA GLU A 24 3.85 -2.90 10.25
C GLU A 24 3.31 -3.80 9.14
N CYS A 25 3.29 -5.10 9.42
CA CYS A 25 2.61 -6.08 8.61
C CYS A 25 1.69 -6.94 9.47
N CYS A 26 0.59 -7.42 8.88
CA CYS A 26 -0.37 -8.28 9.55
C CYS A 26 -0.83 -9.40 8.62
N TRP A 27 -1.27 -10.48 9.25
CA TRP A 27 -1.81 -11.65 8.59
C TRP A 27 -3.33 -11.55 8.51
N ASN A 28 -3.91 -12.09 7.44
CA ASN A 28 -5.32 -12.39 7.44
C ASN A 28 -5.62 -13.56 8.38
N GLY A 29 -6.89 -13.74 8.77
CA GLY A 29 -7.29 -14.80 9.70
C GLY A 29 -6.99 -16.25 9.28
N LYS A 30 -6.62 -16.47 8.01
CA LYS A 30 -6.29 -17.79 7.45
C LYS A 30 -4.80 -17.99 7.19
N ASP A 31 -3.96 -17.02 7.55
CA ASP A 31 -2.52 -17.00 7.30
C ASP A 31 -2.11 -17.18 5.82
N SER A 32 -3.02 -16.88 4.88
CA SER A 32 -2.83 -17.01 3.43
C SER A 32 -2.39 -15.71 2.76
N VAL A 33 -2.74 -14.56 3.36
CA VAL A 33 -2.42 -13.23 2.82
C VAL A 33 -1.74 -12.38 3.89
N VAL A 34 -0.66 -11.72 3.50
CA VAL A 34 0.02 -10.71 4.31
C VAL A 34 -0.32 -9.33 3.78
N MET A 35 -0.63 -8.42 4.70
CA MET A 35 -0.84 -7.01 4.41
C MET A 35 0.27 -6.16 5.01
N THR A 36 0.69 -5.11 4.31
CA THR A 36 1.67 -4.12 4.79
C THR A 36 1.38 -2.74 4.21
N GLY A 37 1.72 -1.70 4.96
CA GLY A 37 1.69 -0.33 4.46
C GLY A 37 2.91 0.02 3.59
N SER A 38 2.83 1.19 2.96
CA SER A 38 3.82 1.80 2.06
C SER A 38 3.61 3.32 2.00
N TYR A 39 4.44 4.01 1.24
CA TYR A 39 4.30 5.45 0.92
C TYR A 39 3.19 5.74 -0.10
N ASN A 40 2.88 7.01 -0.30
CA ASN A 40 1.80 7.53 -1.14
C ASN A 40 0.40 6.99 -0.78
N ASN A 41 0.14 6.77 0.51
CA ASN A 41 -1.05 6.06 1.02
C ASN A 41 -1.28 4.70 0.35
N PHE A 42 -0.21 4.04 -0.08
CA PHE A 42 -0.31 2.69 -0.60
C PHE A 42 -0.23 1.66 0.50
N TYR A 43 -0.98 0.59 0.30
CA TYR A 43 -0.82 -0.64 1.06
C TYR A 43 -0.76 -1.80 0.07
N ARG A 44 -0.08 -2.87 0.48
CA ARG A 44 0.14 -4.05 -0.33
C ARG A 44 -0.50 -5.26 0.33
N MET A 45 -1.13 -6.08 -0.48
CA MET A 45 -1.60 -7.41 -0.12
C MET A 45 -0.78 -8.42 -0.91
N ILE A 46 -0.23 -9.42 -0.22
CA ILE A 46 0.66 -10.42 -0.79
C ILE A 46 0.03 -11.78 -0.48
N ASP A 47 -0.47 -12.45 -1.52
CA ASP A 47 -1.01 -13.81 -1.41
C ASP A 47 0.14 -14.83 -1.44
N ARG A 48 0.20 -15.71 -0.44
CA ARG A 48 1.24 -16.74 -0.32
C ARG A 48 1.07 -17.89 -1.30
N ASP A 49 -0.15 -18.25 -1.62
CA ASP A 49 -0.48 -19.45 -2.37
C ASP A 49 -0.53 -19.17 -3.88
N HIS A 50 -1.06 -18.00 -4.26
CA HIS A 50 -1.28 -17.63 -5.66
C HIS A 50 -0.22 -16.68 -6.23
N CYS A 51 0.75 -16.24 -5.41
CA CYS A 51 1.82 -15.31 -5.80
C CYS A 51 1.28 -14.03 -6.51
N GLN A 52 0.08 -13.58 -6.13
CA GLN A 52 -0.51 -12.34 -6.60
C GLN A 52 -0.29 -11.25 -5.57
N ASP A 53 0.54 -10.26 -5.94
CA ASP A 53 0.79 -9.07 -5.14
C ASP A 53 -0.10 -7.93 -5.65
N LEU A 54 -0.96 -7.40 -4.79
CA LEU A 54 -1.77 -6.22 -5.08
C LEU A 54 -1.21 -5.01 -4.37
N THR A 55 -1.19 -3.87 -5.06
CA THR A 55 -0.93 -2.55 -4.45
C THR A 55 -2.19 -1.72 -4.59
N LEU A 56 -2.73 -1.24 -3.49
CA LEU A 56 -3.96 -0.46 -3.42
C LEU A 56 -3.69 0.88 -2.76
N GLU A 57 -4.58 1.83 -2.97
CA GLU A 57 -4.45 3.21 -2.49
C GLU A 57 -5.58 3.56 -1.54
N ALA A 58 -5.24 4.06 -0.35
CA ALA A 58 -6.19 4.58 0.61
C ALA A 58 -6.47 6.06 0.34
N SER A 59 -7.53 6.34 -0.42
CA SER A 59 -7.95 7.69 -0.77
C SER A 59 -9.45 7.91 -0.56
N ARG A 60 -9.83 9.14 -0.18
CA ARG A 60 -11.24 9.55 -0.04
C ARG A 60 -11.99 9.52 -1.38
N GLU A 61 -11.29 9.76 -2.49
CA GLU A 61 -11.86 9.74 -3.85
C GLU A 61 -12.35 8.33 -4.25
N ASN A 62 -11.78 7.29 -3.63
CA ASN A 62 -12.13 5.89 -3.86
C ASN A 62 -13.14 5.35 -2.81
N CYS A 63 -13.70 6.19 -1.95
CA CYS A 63 -14.63 5.80 -0.88
C CYS A 63 -16.11 5.84 -1.31
N LYS A 64 -16.43 5.52 -2.56
CA LYS A 64 -17.83 5.36 -2.95
C LYS A 64 -18.34 4.02 -2.38
N PRO A 65 -19.55 3.97 -1.82
CA PRO A 65 -20.12 2.70 -1.36
C PRO A 65 -20.07 1.66 -2.50
N LEU A 66 -19.56 0.46 -2.20
CA LEU A 66 -19.42 -0.65 -3.15
C LEU A 66 -18.45 -0.43 -4.32
N SER A 67 -17.59 0.59 -4.30
CA SER A 67 -16.60 0.74 -5.37
C SER A 67 -15.43 -0.23 -5.19
N ILE A 68 -15.18 -1.04 -6.22
CA ILE A 68 -14.03 -1.92 -6.30
C ILE A 68 -12.75 -1.07 -6.42
N LEU A 69 -11.79 -1.31 -5.52
CA LEU A 69 -10.51 -0.63 -5.56
C LEU A 69 -9.70 -1.10 -6.77
N LYS A 70 -9.10 -0.15 -7.49
CA LYS A 70 -8.26 -0.46 -8.64
C LYS A 70 -6.81 -0.65 -8.20
N PRO A 71 -6.14 -1.75 -8.61
CA PRO A 71 -4.71 -1.92 -8.38
C PRO A 71 -3.90 -0.78 -8.97
N ARG A 72 -2.91 -0.29 -8.22
CA ARG A 72 -1.93 0.71 -8.66
C ARG A 72 -0.61 0.02 -9.01
N LYS A 73 0.05 0.48 -10.08
CA LYS A 73 1.40 0.05 -10.44
C LYS A 73 2.35 1.24 -10.43
N VAL A 74 3.50 1.02 -9.81
CA VAL A 74 4.58 2.01 -9.70
C VAL A 74 5.70 1.63 -10.66
N CYS A 75 6.16 2.58 -11.48
CA CYS A 75 7.18 2.35 -12.50
C CYS A 75 8.42 3.21 -12.29
N THR A 76 9.60 2.60 -12.46
CA THR A 76 10.93 3.19 -12.21
C THR A 76 11.57 3.83 -13.46
N GLY A 77 10.83 3.98 -14.56
CA GLY A 77 11.29 4.61 -15.81
C GLY A 77 10.54 4.08 -17.05
N GLY A 78 10.53 4.86 -18.14
CA GLY A 78 9.93 4.46 -19.44
C GLY A 78 8.68 5.26 -19.85
N LYS A 79 8.07 4.87 -20.99
CA LYS A 79 6.80 5.47 -21.47
C LYS A 79 5.69 5.12 -20.48
N ARG A 80 5.28 6.11 -19.69
CA ARG A 80 4.19 6.02 -18.72
C ARG A 80 2.90 5.54 -19.39
N GLN A 81 2.38 4.40 -18.96
CA GLN A 81 1.00 4.04 -19.27
C GLN A 81 0.05 4.93 -18.46
N LYS A 82 -1.14 5.17 -19.00
CA LYS A 82 -2.10 6.17 -18.47
C LYS A 82 -2.45 5.98 -16.98
N ASP A 83 -2.35 4.74 -16.48
CA ASP A 83 -2.70 4.38 -15.10
C ASP A 83 -1.49 4.03 -14.20
N GLU A 84 -0.26 4.20 -14.70
CA GLU A 84 0.97 3.97 -13.94
C GLU A 84 1.44 5.23 -13.21
N ILE A 85 1.96 5.03 -12.01
CA ILE A 85 2.46 6.08 -11.12
C ILE A 85 3.99 6.06 -11.20
N SER A 86 4.58 7.20 -11.56
CA SER A 86 6.03 7.34 -11.55
C SER A 86 6.54 7.31 -10.11
N VAL A 87 7.68 6.66 -9.87
CA VAL A 87 8.40 6.73 -8.59
C VAL A 87 8.71 8.17 -8.19
N ASP A 88 8.97 9.05 -9.16
CA ASP A 88 9.24 10.47 -8.91
C ASP A 88 8.00 11.26 -8.46
N SER A 89 6.81 10.69 -8.62
CA SER A 89 5.54 11.33 -8.24
C SER A 89 4.98 10.80 -6.91
N LEU A 90 5.74 9.97 -6.20
CA LEU A 90 5.32 9.45 -4.90
C LEU A 90 5.45 10.51 -3.81
N ASP A 91 4.43 10.58 -2.97
CA ASP A 91 4.41 11.40 -1.78
C ASP A 91 4.87 10.56 -0.56
N PHE A 92 6.07 10.87 -0.04
CA PHE A 92 6.67 10.14 1.08
C PHE A 92 6.10 10.57 2.45
N ASP A 93 5.47 11.75 2.55
CA ASP A 93 4.80 12.18 3.79
C ASP A 93 3.48 11.42 4.00
N LYS A 94 2.87 10.96 2.90
CA LYS A 94 1.71 10.05 2.91
C LYS A 94 2.14 8.61 3.14
N LYS A 95 2.36 8.23 4.38
CA LYS A 95 2.75 6.86 4.75
C LYS A 95 1.65 6.14 5.52
N ILE A 96 1.44 4.87 5.17
CA ILE A 96 0.66 3.93 5.96
C ILE A 96 1.64 3.13 6.79
N LEU A 97 1.72 3.42 8.09
CA LEU A 97 2.61 2.69 9.01
C LEU A 97 1.88 1.55 9.73
N HIS A 98 0.58 1.73 9.97
CA HIS A 98 -0.24 0.82 10.77
C HIS A 98 -1.39 0.28 9.94
N THR A 99 -1.55 -1.04 9.98
CA THR A 99 -2.62 -1.76 9.30
C THR A 99 -3.09 -2.92 10.16
N ALA A 100 -4.40 -3.15 10.24
CA ALA A 100 -4.96 -4.28 10.95
C ALA A 100 -5.92 -5.07 10.06
N TRP A 101 -5.93 -6.38 10.23
CA TRP A 101 -6.88 -7.28 9.59
C TRP A 101 -7.75 -7.91 10.68
N HIS A 102 -9.06 -7.96 10.45
CA HIS A 102 -9.96 -8.70 11.31
C HIS A 102 -9.61 -10.20 11.33
N PRO A 103 -9.61 -10.87 12.50
CA PRO A 103 -9.12 -12.25 12.62
C PRO A 103 -10.04 -13.30 11.98
N LEU A 104 -11.30 -12.96 11.70
CA LEU A 104 -12.29 -13.92 11.19
C LEU A 104 -12.93 -13.49 9.87
N ASP A 105 -12.99 -12.18 9.62
CA ASP A 105 -13.74 -11.61 8.49
C ASP A 105 -12.78 -10.90 7.55
N ASN A 106 -13.18 -10.75 6.29
CA ASN A 106 -12.40 -10.02 5.30
C ASN A 106 -12.60 -8.50 5.45
N ILE A 107 -12.25 -7.99 6.63
CA ILE A 107 -12.33 -6.57 6.99
C ILE A 107 -10.92 -6.11 7.33
N ILE A 108 -10.49 -5.03 6.70
CA ILE A 108 -9.19 -4.41 6.96
C ILE A 108 -9.37 -2.96 7.43
N ALA A 109 -8.47 -2.54 8.32
CA ALA A 109 -8.34 -1.18 8.79
C ALA A 109 -6.99 -0.62 8.37
N VAL A 110 -7.02 0.54 7.70
CA VAL A 110 -5.83 1.20 7.13
C VAL A 110 -5.74 2.61 7.69
N ALA A 111 -4.70 2.86 8.49
CA ALA A 111 -4.46 4.18 9.05
C ALA A 111 -3.53 4.99 8.12
N THR A 112 -4.04 6.14 7.67
CA THR A 112 -3.24 7.21 7.06
C THR A 112 -3.04 8.32 8.10
N THR A 113 -2.19 9.30 7.81
CA THR A 113 -1.87 10.42 8.73
C THR A 113 -3.11 11.09 9.34
N ASN A 114 -4.18 11.26 8.54
CA ASN A 114 -5.35 12.05 8.94
C ASN A 114 -6.68 11.26 8.88
N ASN A 115 -6.66 9.99 8.46
CA ASN A 115 -7.89 9.20 8.25
C ASN A 115 -7.67 7.74 8.60
N LEU A 116 -8.73 7.11 9.12
CA LEU A 116 -8.84 5.66 9.24
C LEU A 116 -9.82 5.16 8.18
N TYR A 117 -9.34 4.30 7.29
CA TYR A 117 -10.17 3.65 6.27
C TYR A 117 -10.52 2.24 6.73
N ILE A 118 -11.78 1.85 6.53
CA ILE A 118 -12.26 0.49 6.77
C ILE A 118 -12.75 -0.04 5.42
N TYR A 119 -12.15 -1.14 4.99
CA TYR A 119 -12.56 -1.85 3.77
C TYR A 119 -13.11 -3.22 4.15
N GLN A 120 -14.19 -3.61 3.48
CA GLN A 120 -14.83 -4.91 3.62
C GLN A 120 -15.17 -5.42 2.22
N GLU A 121 -14.74 -6.62 1.89
CA GLU A 121 -15.24 -7.32 0.70
C GLU A 121 -16.52 -8.09 1.04
N TYR A 122 -17.46 -8.14 0.08
CA TYR A 122 -18.70 -8.92 0.14
C TYR A 122 -18.58 -10.16 -0.73
#